data_AF-A0A495R1M0-F1
#
_entry.id   AF-A0A495R1M0-F1
#
_cell.length_a   1.000
_cell.length_b   1.000
_cell.length_c   1.000
_cell.angle_alpha   90.00
_cell.angle_beta   90.00
_cell.angle_gamma   90.00
#
_symmetry.space_group_name_H-M   'P 1'
#
loop_
_entity.id
_entity.type
_entity.pdbx_description
1 polymer ?
#
loop_
_entity_poly.entity_id
_entity_poly.type
_entity_poly.pdbx_seq_one_letter_code
_entity_poly.pdbx_strand_id
1 'polypeptide(L)'
;MNQRLLTGAALAVSGVVLAAMQVFHAVQQTRIPVAVAVDALPFVAMGLAVTYAGVWLARDTAFEGATSRVAAWAAGGTVTFAAVAALLLFSQRVTSGSLARASYLTVDLVTVGALAGVLVGLYDARSRSRLRELAAERDRVEAFAGKAADVNNYGRAIASAPSVDGVAAFVVEAFGTMTGMEETAVIQLRDGDAVALANTVRTVPVDVVAEFAQAVRAQEQGAVIVHDRPFPVDIPESVTDCVSAVVLDDEDETTVVISVTTDETTVGEEDQKLLELLVSHASVRMATLNRQSADEELTGQ
;
A
#
# COMPACT_ATOMS: atom_id res chain seq x y z
N MET A 1 12.89 -17.73 -6.60
CA MET A 1 14.26 -17.65 -7.18
C MET A 1 14.50 -18.51 -8.44
N ASN A 2 14.25 -19.83 -8.47
CA ASN A 2 14.61 -20.67 -9.64
C ASN A 2 13.77 -20.45 -10.92
N GLN A 3 12.47 -20.12 -10.80
CA GLN A 3 11.57 -20.10 -11.96
C GLN A 3 11.86 -18.93 -12.93
N ARG A 4 12.30 -17.77 -12.42
CA ARG A 4 12.67 -16.61 -13.24
C ARG A 4 13.88 -16.93 -14.13
N LEU A 5 14.92 -17.46 -13.52
CA LEU A 5 16.16 -17.86 -14.20
C LEU A 5 15.90 -18.95 -15.22
N LEU A 6 15.13 -19.99 -14.87
CA LEU A 6 14.80 -21.09 -15.76
C LEU A 6 14.02 -20.62 -17.01
N THR A 7 12.96 -19.84 -16.83
CA THR A 7 12.15 -19.37 -17.95
C THR A 7 12.90 -18.33 -18.80
N GLY A 8 13.64 -17.42 -18.17
CA GLY A 8 14.47 -16.45 -18.87
C GLY A 8 15.57 -17.12 -19.68
N ALA A 9 16.25 -18.13 -19.10
CA ALA A 9 17.23 -18.94 -19.81
C ALA A 9 16.61 -19.75 -20.96
N ALA A 10 15.43 -20.35 -20.75
CA ALA A 10 14.73 -21.08 -21.79
C ALA A 10 14.34 -20.18 -22.99
N LEU A 11 13.82 -18.98 -22.72
CA LEU A 11 13.55 -17.98 -23.76
C LEU A 11 14.84 -17.53 -24.46
N ALA A 12 15.91 -17.30 -23.70
CA ALA A 12 17.20 -16.92 -24.25
C ALA A 12 17.75 -17.97 -25.22
N VAL A 13 17.76 -19.24 -24.80
CA VAL A 13 18.19 -20.37 -25.63
C VAL A 13 17.29 -20.51 -26.85
N SER A 14 15.97 -20.37 -26.68
CA SER A 14 15.01 -20.47 -27.80
C SER A 14 15.25 -19.39 -28.86
N GLY A 15 15.51 -18.15 -28.44
CA GLY A 15 15.85 -17.05 -29.35
C GLY A 15 17.15 -17.30 -30.12
N VAL A 16 18.18 -17.85 -29.47
CA VAL A 16 19.46 -18.22 -30.12
C VAL A 16 19.25 -19.34 -31.13
N VAL A 17 18.48 -20.37 -30.78
CA VAL A 17 18.17 -21.49 -31.69
C VAL A 17 17.40 -20.99 -32.91
N LEU A 18 16.41 -20.12 -32.73
CA LEU A 18 15.67 -19.50 -33.84
C LEU A 18 16.60 -18.69 -34.75
N ALA A 19 17.45 -17.83 -34.17
CA ALA A 19 18.41 -17.05 -34.95
C ALA A 19 19.37 -17.94 -35.76
N ALA A 20 19.90 -19.01 -35.15
CA ALA A 20 20.77 -19.96 -35.85
C ALA A 20 20.04 -20.69 -36.98
N MET A 21 18.79 -21.10 -36.76
CA MET A 21 17.96 -21.76 -37.76
C MET A 21 17.69 -20.83 -38.96
N GLN A 22 17.47 -19.54 -38.70
CA GLN A 22 17.25 -18.54 -39.74
C GLN A 22 18.48 -18.30 -40.63
N VAL A 23 19.67 -18.24 -40.04
CA VAL A 23 20.93 -18.17 -40.81
C VAL A 23 21.10 -19.41 -41.69
N PHE A 24 20.86 -20.59 -41.13
CA PHE A 24 21.00 -21.85 -41.86
C PHE A 24 20.02 -21.95 -43.03
N HIS A 25 18.76 -21.59 -42.82
CA HIS A 25 17.74 -21.57 -43.85
C HIS A 25 18.07 -20.58 -44.98
N ALA A 26 18.48 -19.36 -44.66
CA ALA A 26 18.79 -18.37 -45.68
C ALA A 26 19.95 -18.80 -46.59
N VAL A 27 21.00 -19.41 -46.03
CA VAL A 27 22.16 -19.92 -46.80
C VAL A 27 21.79 -21.12 -47.69
N GLN A 28 20.84 -21.95 -47.27
CA GLN A 28 20.33 -23.06 -48.10
C GLN A 28 19.41 -22.58 -49.23
N GLN A 29 18.64 -21.52 -48.98
CA GLN A 29 17.63 -21.02 -49.89
C GLN A 29 18.22 -20.34 -51.12
N THR A 30 19.35 -19.65 -50.99
CA THR A 30 19.97 -18.90 -52.09
C THR A 30 21.48 -18.75 -51.94
N ARG A 31 22.20 -18.75 -53.07
CA ARG A 31 23.64 -18.46 -53.11
C ARG A 31 23.95 -16.97 -53.30
N ILE A 32 22.94 -16.13 -53.49
CA ILE A 32 23.10 -14.69 -53.72
C ILE A 32 23.26 -14.00 -52.36
N PRO A 33 24.44 -13.40 -52.04
CA PRO A 33 24.71 -12.89 -50.69
C PRO A 33 23.72 -11.81 -50.22
N VAL A 34 23.29 -10.95 -51.14
CA VAL A 34 22.31 -9.89 -50.82
C VAL A 34 20.93 -10.49 -50.48
N ALA A 35 20.51 -11.54 -51.18
CA ALA A 35 19.24 -12.21 -50.89
C ALA A 35 19.29 -12.97 -49.56
N VAL A 36 20.43 -13.60 -49.22
CA VAL A 36 20.66 -14.19 -47.89
C VAL A 36 20.53 -13.14 -46.80
N ALA A 37 21.14 -11.97 -46.99
CA ALA A 37 21.08 -10.89 -46.01
C ALA A 37 19.65 -10.36 -45.81
N VAL A 38 18.92 -10.12 -46.90
CA VAL A 38 17.54 -9.60 -46.84
C VAL A 38 16.58 -10.61 -46.20
N ASP A 39 16.72 -11.91 -46.54
CA ASP A 39 15.84 -12.96 -46.02
C ASP A 39 16.21 -13.34 -44.57
N ALA A 40 17.50 -13.32 -44.17
CA ALA A 40 17.90 -13.74 -42.82
C ALA A 40 17.80 -12.61 -41.78
N LEU A 41 18.28 -11.41 -42.13
CA LEU A 41 18.60 -10.38 -41.15
C LEU A 41 17.41 -9.95 -40.28
N PRO A 42 16.19 -9.74 -40.82
CA PRO A 42 15.04 -9.40 -40.00
C PRO A 42 14.70 -10.50 -38.98
N PHE A 43 14.69 -11.77 -39.38
CA PHE A 43 14.29 -12.87 -38.51
C PHE A 43 15.39 -13.26 -37.51
N VAL A 44 16.66 -13.13 -37.90
CA VAL A 44 17.79 -13.22 -36.97
C VAL A 44 17.68 -12.14 -35.90
N ALA A 45 17.40 -10.89 -36.29
CA ALA A 45 17.18 -9.79 -35.34
C ALA A 45 15.99 -10.08 -34.40
N MET A 46 14.90 -10.67 -34.89
CA MET A 46 13.77 -11.10 -34.05
C MET A 46 14.17 -12.20 -33.05
N GLY A 47 14.92 -13.23 -33.47
CA GLY A 47 15.44 -14.27 -32.57
C GLY A 47 16.39 -13.70 -31.50
N LEU A 48 17.23 -12.74 -31.88
CA LEU A 48 18.09 -12.01 -30.94
C LEU A 48 17.28 -11.11 -29.99
N ALA A 49 16.17 -10.51 -30.44
CA ALA A 49 15.28 -9.73 -29.58
C ALA A 49 14.59 -10.62 -28.55
N VAL A 50 14.14 -11.83 -28.94
CA VAL A 50 13.64 -12.85 -28.00
C VAL A 50 14.73 -13.26 -27.01
N THR A 51 15.97 -13.41 -27.49
CA THR A 51 17.13 -13.73 -26.64
C THR A 51 17.37 -12.66 -25.59
N TYR A 52 17.42 -11.41 -26.03
CA TYR A 52 17.59 -10.24 -25.18
C TYR A 52 16.48 -10.13 -24.13
N ALA A 53 15.22 -10.34 -24.54
CA ALA A 53 14.08 -10.37 -23.64
C ALA A 53 14.20 -11.49 -22.58
N GLY A 54 14.66 -12.68 -22.95
CA GLY A 54 14.92 -13.78 -22.02
C GLY A 54 16.01 -13.45 -20.99
N VAL A 55 17.12 -12.85 -21.44
CA VAL A 55 18.21 -12.40 -20.55
C VAL A 55 17.75 -11.29 -19.61
N TRP A 56 17.00 -10.32 -20.14
CA TRP A 56 16.44 -9.23 -19.33
C TRP A 56 15.49 -9.77 -18.26
N LEU A 57 14.59 -10.68 -18.64
CA LEU A 57 13.67 -11.35 -17.72
C LEU A 57 14.41 -12.15 -16.63
N ALA A 58 15.53 -12.78 -16.95
CA ALA A 58 16.34 -13.52 -15.98
C ALA A 58 16.99 -12.61 -14.93
N ARG A 59 17.44 -11.42 -15.35
CA ARG A 59 18.20 -10.48 -14.52
C ARG A 59 17.33 -9.55 -13.68
N ASP A 60 16.18 -9.13 -14.19
CA ASP A 60 15.36 -8.09 -13.56
C ASP A 60 14.38 -8.67 -12.53
N THR A 61 14.50 -8.23 -11.28
CA THR A 61 13.65 -8.67 -10.15
C THR A 61 12.22 -8.16 -10.25
N ALA A 62 11.96 -7.11 -11.03
CA ALA A 62 10.62 -6.55 -11.22
C ALA A 62 9.62 -7.55 -11.83
N PHE A 63 10.10 -8.62 -12.47
CA PHE A 63 9.27 -9.65 -13.10
C PHE A 63 9.06 -10.91 -12.25
N GLU A 64 9.42 -10.87 -10.98
CA GLU A 64 9.17 -11.98 -10.05
C GLU A 64 7.64 -12.24 -9.95
N GLY A 65 7.23 -13.48 -10.18
CA GLY A 65 5.82 -13.88 -10.26
C GLY A 65 5.11 -13.62 -11.60
N ALA A 66 5.71 -12.86 -12.53
CA ALA A 66 5.13 -12.61 -13.87
C ALA A 66 5.67 -13.56 -14.95
N THR A 67 6.72 -14.33 -14.63
CA THR A 67 7.52 -15.09 -15.60
C THR A 67 6.73 -16.18 -16.34
N SER A 68 5.83 -16.89 -15.65
CA SER A 68 4.96 -17.92 -16.24
C SER A 68 4.00 -17.35 -17.27
N ARG A 69 3.55 -16.10 -17.07
CA ARG A 69 2.64 -15.42 -17.98
C ARG A 69 3.34 -14.95 -19.25
N VAL A 70 4.58 -14.46 -19.13
CA VAL A 70 5.42 -14.14 -20.29
C VAL A 70 5.67 -15.39 -21.13
N ALA A 71 5.97 -16.52 -20.49
CA ALA A 71 6.11 -17.81 -21.19
C ALA A 71 4.80 -18.27 -21.86
N ALA A 72 3.66 -18.11 -21.18
CA ALA A 72 2.35 -18.46 -21.74
C ALA A 72 2.02 -17.62 -22.99
N TRP A 73 2.31 -16.32 -22.97
CA TRP A 73 2.13 -15.46 -24.14
C TRP A 73 3.11 -15.80 -25.27
N ALA A 74 4.37 -16.11 -24.97
CA ALA A 74 5.34 -16.57 -25.96
C ALA A 74 4.89 -17.89 -26.63
N ALA A 75 4.42 -18.86 -25.83
CA ALA A 75 3.87 -20.11 -26.33
C ALA A 75 2.59 -19.86 -27.15
N GLY A 76 1.68 -19.01 -26.67
CA GLY A 76 0.45 -18.65 -27.37
C GLY A 76 0.71 -17.97 -28.71
N GLY A 77 1.65 -17.04 -28.77
CA GLY A 77 2.07 -16.40 -30.03
C GLY A 77 2.68 -17.39 -31.00
N THR A 78 3.54 -18.29 -30.51
CA THR A 78 4.15 -19.36 -31.30
C THR A 78 3.10 -20.29 -31.90
N VAL A 79 2.17 -20.79 -31.08
CA VAL A 79 1.09 -21.69 -31.52
C VAL A 79 0.18 -20.99 -32.52
N THR A 80 -0.19 -19.73 -32.25
CA THR A 80 -1.05 -18.94 -33.15
C THR A 80 -0.41 -18.81 -34.53
N PHE A 81 0.86 -18.44 -34.60
CA PHE A 81 1.53 -18.29 -35.90
C PHE A 81 1.88 -19.63 -36.56
N ALA A 82 2.11 -20.70 -35.79
CA ALA A 82 2.22 -22.05 -36.34
C ALA A 82 0.91 -22.49 -37.02
N ALA A 83 -0.25 -22.13 -36.45
CA ALA A 83 -1.55 -22.38 -37.08
C ALA A 83 -1.72 -21.56 -38.37
N VAL A 84 -1.30 -20.29 -38.38
CA VAL A 84 -1.27 -19.47 -39.60
C VAL A 84 -0.36 -20.09 -40.66
N ALA A 85 0.82 -20.60 -40.28
CA ALA A 85 1.72 -21.30 -41.20
C ALA A 85 1.05 -22.54 -41.80
N ALA A 86 0.44 -23.39 -40.96
CA ALA A 86 -0.28 -24.57 -41.42
C ALA A 86 -1.40 -24.22 -42.43
N LEU A 87 -2.15 -23.14 -42.18
CA LEU A 87 -3.19 -22.65 -43.08
C LEU A 87 -2.61 -22.18 -44.43
N LEU A 88 -1.52 -21.42 -44.41
CA LEU A 88 -0.84 -20.95 -45.63
C LEU A 88 -0.29 -22.12 -46.46
N LEU A 89 0.30 -23.12 -45.80
CA LEU A 89 0.81 -24.32 -46.47
C LEU A 89 -0.31 -25.17 -47.07
N PHE A 90 -1.42 -25.30 -46.36
CA PHE A 90 -2.61 -25.99 -46.89
C PHE A 90 -3.13 -25.27 -48.14
N SER A 91 -3.28 -23.95 -48.08
CA SER A 91 -3.70 -23.13 -49.24
C SER A 91 -2.72 -23.29 -50.42
N GLN A 92 -1.42 -23.19 -50.16
CA GLN A 92 -0.39 -23.36 -51.19
C GLN A 92 -0.44 -24.76 -51.82
N ARG A 93 -0.65 -25.82 -51.02
CA ARG A 93 -0.78 -27.19 -51.52
C ARG A 93 -1.98 -27.34 -52.44
N VAL A 94 -3.11 -26.72 -52.10
CA VAL A 94 -4.34 -26.73 -52.91
C VAL A 94 -4.16 -25.95 -54.21
N THR A 95 -3.54 -24.77 -54.17
CA THR A 95 -3.43 -23.90 -55.36
C THR A 95 -2.29 -24.29 -56.30
N SER A 96 -1.14 -24.70 -55.76
CA SER A 96 0.09 -24.90 -56.54
C SER A 96 0.58 -26.35 -56.59
N GLY A 97 -0.05 -27.26 -55.84
CA GLY A 97 0.35 -28.67 -55.76
C GLY A 97 1.72 -28.92 -55.09
N SER A 98 2.43 -27.87 -54.65
CA SER A 98 3.80 -27.97 -54.14
C SER A 98 3.92 -27.47 -52.69
N LEU A 99 4.86 -28.07 -51.95
CA LEU A 99 5.26 -27.67 -50.59
C LEU A 99 6.77 -27.41 -50.51
N ALA A 100 7.42 -27.12 -51.63
CA ALA A 100 8.88 -27.01 -51.73
C ALA A 100 9.50 -25.95 -50.80
N ARG A 101 8.70 -25.00 -50.27
CA ARG A 101 9.15 -23.95 -49.33
C ARG A 101 8.50 -24.03 -47.94
N ALA A 102 7.90 -25.18 -47.60
CA ALA A 102 7.12 -25.30 -46.38
C ALA A 102 7.92 -25.07 -45.09
N SER A 103 9.16 -25.55 -45.04
CA SER A 103 10.03 -25.40 -43.88
C SER A 103 10.38 -23.94 -43.62
N TYR A 104 10.74 -23.18 -44.66
CA TYR A 104 11.13 -21.77 -44.56
C TYR A 104 9.99 -20.92 -44.00
N LEU A 105 8.80 -21.00 -44.62
CA LEU A 105 7.61 -20.24 -44.21
C LEU A 105 7.20 -20.56 -42.76
N THR A 106 7.32 -21.82 -42.34
CA THR A 106 6.96 -22.21 -40.97
C THR A 106 7.89 -21.57 -39.94
N VAL A 107 9.21 -21.58 -40.17
CA VAL A 107 10.19 -21.02 -39.24
C VAL A 107 10.07 -19.51 -39.14
N ASP A 108 9.79 -18.83 -40.26
CA ASP A 108 9.53 -17.38 -40.29
C ASP A 108 8.33 -17.00 -39.43
N LEU A 109 7.18 -17.66 -39.65
CA LEU A 109 5.97 -17.37 -38.89
C LEU A 109 6.13 -17.72 -37.41
N VAL A 110 6.76 -18.85 -37.08
CA VAL A 110 7.06 -19.22 -35.69
C VAL A 110 7.93 -18.16 -35.01
N THR A 111 8.94 -17.63 -35.70
CA THR A 111 9.82 -16.57 -35.19
C THR A 111 9.02 -15.30 -34.89
N VAL A 112 8.14 -14.89 -35.80
CA VAL A 112 7.26 -13.72 -35.62
C VAL A 112 6.32 -13.93 -34.44
N GLY A 113 5.69 -15.10 -34.34
CA GLY A 113 4.78 -15.45 -33.26
C GLY A 113 5.44 -15.48 -31.89
N ALA A 114 6.65 -16.06 -31.81
CA ALA A 114 7.44 -16.07 -30.58
C ALA A 114 7.75 -14.65 -30.11
N LEU A 115 8.22 -13.77 -31.01
CA LEU A 115 8.50 -12.38 -30.68
C LEU A 115 7.23 -11.62 -30.25
N ALA A 116 6.16 -11.72 -31.03
CA ALA A 116 4.90 -11.05 -30.71
C ALA A 116 4.35 -11.48 -29.35
N GLY A 117 4.38 -12.79 -29.05
CA GLY A 117 4.00 -13.32 -27.76
C GLY A 117 4.85 -12.79 -26.60
N VAL A 118 6.17 -12.76 -26.76
CA VAL A 118 7.07 -12.19 -25.74
C VAL A 118 6.78 -10.72 -25.47
N LEU A 119 6.57 -9.91 -26.52
CA LEU A 119 6.26 -8.49 -26.38
C LEU A 119 4.95 -8.25 -25.63
N VAL A 120 3.89 -8.98 -26.00
CA VAL A 120 2.59 -8.91 -25.31
C VAL A 120 2.73 -9.31 -23.85
N GLY A 121 3.43 -10.42 -23.58
CA GLY A 121 3.66 -10.90 -22.21
C GLY A 121 4.39 -9.90 -21.32
N LEU A 122 5.43 -9.24 -21.84
CA LEU A 122 6.17 -8.20 -21.13
C LEU A 122 5.34 -6.94 -20.89
N TYR A 123 4.54 -6.54 -21.87
CA TYR A 123 3.64 -5.39 -21.72
C TYR A 123 2.59 -5.63 -20.63
N ASP A 124 1.93 -6.78 -20.67
CA ASP A 124 0.89 -7.15 -19.72
C ASP A 124 1.45 -7.37 -18.29
N ALA A 125 2.66 -7.93 -18.15
CA ALA A 125 3.35 -7.99 -16.86
C ALA A 125 3.59 -6.59 -16.25
N ARG A 126 4.10 -5.66 -17.06
CA ARG A 126 4.39 -4.29 -16.64
C ARG A 126 3.12 -3.48 -16.36
N SER A 127 2.08 -3.65 -17.15
CA SER A 127 0.78 -2.99 -16.95
C SER A 127 0.21 -3.34 -15.57
N ARG A 128 0.24 -4.62 -15.20
CA ARG A 128 -0.25 -5.06 -13.88
C ARG A 128 0.58 -4.54 -12.72
N SER A 129 1.90 -4.48 -12.88
CA SER A 129 2.75 -3.90 -11.83
C SER A 129 2.35 -2.45 -11.55
N ARG A 130 2.16 -1.64 -12.60
CA ARG A 130 1.69 -0.25 -12.48
C ARG A 130 0.31 -0.16 -11.86
N LEU A 131 -0.62 -1.03 -12.25
CA LEU A 131 -1.96 -1.04 -11.67
C LEU A 131 -1.94 -1.35 -10.16
N ARG A 132 -1.04 -2.24 -9.70
CA ARG A 132 -0.90 -2.52 -8.26
C ARG A 132 -0.31 -1.33 -7.51
N GLU A 133 0.69 -0.68 -8.08
CA GLU A 133 1.31 0.52 -7.50
C GLU A 133 0.29 1.65 -7.38
N LEU A 134 -0.48 1.90 -8.45
CA LEU A 134 -1.58 2.87 -8.45
C LEU A 134 -2.69 2.52 -7.44
N ALA A 135 -3.04 1.24 -7.32
CA ALA A 135 -4.03 0.80 -6.33
C ALA A 135 -3.53 1.04 -4.90
N ALA A 136 -2.27 0.72 -4.61
CA ALA A 136 -1.67 0.95 -3.29
C ALA A 136 -1.57 2.45 -2.96
N GLU A 137 -1.25 3.30 -3.95
CA GLU A 137 -1.25 4.75 -3.76
C GLU A 137 -2.67 5.28 -3.51
N ARG A 138 -3.65 4.83 -4.29
CA ARG A 138 -5.07 5.18 -4.06
C ARG A 138 -5.53 4.77 -2.66
N ASP A 139 -5.24 3.54 -2.24
CA ASP A 139 -5.66 3.03 -0.93
C ASP A 139 -5.06 3.86 0.21
N ARG A 140 -3.80 4.31 0.05
CA ARG A 140 -3.17 5.23 1.00
C ARG A 140 -3.84 6.60 1.04
N VAL A 141 -4.17 7.17 -0.14
CA VAL A 141 -4.86 8.46 -0.23
C VAL A 141 -6.28 8.37 0.35
N GLU A 142 -6.99 7.28 0.10
CA GLU A 142 -8.33 7.04 0.62
C GLU A 142 -8.30 6.86 2.15
N ALA A 143 -7.33 6.11 2.68
CA ALA A 143 -7.13 5.99 4.12
C ALA A 143 -6.83 7.35 4.77
N PHE A 144 -5.96 8.16 4.16
CA PHE A 144 -5.66 9.51 4.65
C PHE A 144 -6.89 10.44 4.59
N ALA A 145 -7.65 10.39 3.49
CA ALA A 145 -8.88 11.16 3.35
C ALA A 145 -9.94 10.76 4.38
N GLY A 146 -10.05 9.47 4.70
CA GLY A 146 -10.89 8.95 5.78
C GLY A 146 -10.50 9.56 7.13
N LYS A 147 -9.22 9.46 7.51
CA LYS A 147 -8.69 10.05 8.75
C LYS A 147 -8.98 11.55 8.86
N ALA A 148 -8.76 12.31 7.78
CA ALA A 148 -9.03 13.75 7.77
C ALA A 148 -10.53 14.09 7.90
N ALA A 149 -11.41 13.27 7.30
CA ALA A 149 -12.85 13.43 7.43
C ALA A 149 -13.32 13.18 8.87
N ASP A 150 -12.77 12.15 9.53
CA ASP A 150 -13.08 11.82 10.92
C ASP A 150 -12.66 12.96 11.87
N VAL A 151 -11.46 13.52 11.69
CA VAL A 151 -11.00 14.70 12.44
C VAL A 151 -11.94 15.89 12.28
N ASN A 152 -12.37 16.18 11.05
CA ASN A 152 -13.32 17.28 10.82
C ASN A 152 -14.71 17.00 11.45
N ASN A 153 -15.15 15.73 11.46
CA ASN A 153 -16.39 15.33 12.12
C ASN A 153 -16.29 15.50 13.65
N TYR A 154 -15.21 15.02 14.27
CA TYR A 154 -14.97 15.20 15.71
C TYR A 154 -14.78 16.66 16.08
N GLY A 155 -14.02 17.45 15.30
CA GLY A 155 -13.87 18.88 15.53
C GLY A 155 -15.22 19.63 15.54
N ARG A 156 -16.12 19.29 14.61
CA ARG A 156 -17.50 19.82 14.61
C ARG A 156 -18.32 19.34 15.82
N ALA A 157 -18.24 18.06 16.15
CA ALA A 157 -18.98 17.48 17.26
C ALA A 157 -18.57 18.11 18.60
N ILE A 158 -17.26 18.21 18.85
CA ILE A 158 -16.64 18.93 19.97
C ILE A 158 -17.11 20.37 20.00
N ALA A 159 -17.01 21.12 18.89
CA ALA A 159 -17.42 22.53 18.86
C ALA A 159 -18.92 22.73 19.20
N SER A 160 -19.76 21.73 18.90
CA SER A 160 -21.20 21.74 19.20
C SER A 160 -21.59 21.11 20.53
N ALA A 161 -20.64 20.51 21.27
CA ALA A 161 -20.92 19.78 22.50
C ALA A 161 -21.52 20.71 23.57
N PRO A 162 -22.61 20.33 24.25
CA PRO A 162 -23.32 21.22 25.17
C PRO A 162 -22.69 21.32 26.56
N SER A 163 -21.79 20.40 26.92
CA SER A 163 -21.17 20.31 28.25
C SER A 163 -19.74 19.77 28.16
N VAL A 164 -18.97 19.95 29.24
CA VAL A 164 -17.60 19.44 29.38
C VAL A 164 -17.58 17.90 29.26
N ASP A 165 -18.52 17.20 29.90
CA ASP A 165 -18.68 15.74 29.75
C ASP A 165 -18.93 15.34 28.28
N GLY A 166 -19.70 16.15 27.55
CA GLY A 166 -19.94 15.94 26.12
C GLY A 166 -18.66 16.07 25.28
N VAL A 167 -17.81 17.06 25.60
CA VAL A 167 -16.49 17.18 24.96
C VAL A 167 -15.62 15.98 25.32
N ALA A 168 -15.59 15.57 26.59
CA ALA A 168 -14.82 14.42 27.07
C ALA A 168 -15.24 13.12 26.36
N ALA A 169 -16.54 12.90 26.15
CA ALA A 169 -17.04 11.74 25.42
C ALA A 169 -16.57 11.72 23.95
N PHE A 170 -16.59 12.86 23.26
CA PHE A 170 -16.06 12.94 21.89
C PHE A 170 -14.54 12.79 21.83
N VAL A 171 -13.81 13.25 22.85
CA VAL A 171 -12.36 13.03 22.97
C VAL A 171 -12.06 11.54 23.14
N VAL A 172 -12.80 10.83 24.01
CA VAL A 172 -12.68 9.36 24.17
C VAL A 172 -12.89 8.65 22.83
N GLU A 173 -13.95 9.02 22.10
CA GLU A 173 -14.27 8.39 20.82
C GLU A 173 -13.21 8.68 19.75
N ALA A 174 -12.74 9.93 19.66
CA ALA A 174 -11.72 10.34 18.71
C ALA A 174 -10.38 9.63 18.95
N PHE A 175 -9.95 9.55 20.22
CA PHE A 175 -8.71 8.84 20.57
C PHE A 175 -8.81 7.38 20.18
N GLY A 176 -9.89 6.68 20.53
CA GLY A 176 -10.03 5.27 20.18
C GLY A 176 -10.05 5.02 18.67
N THR A 177 -10.79 5.82 17.91
CA THR A 177 -10.88 5.67 16.44
C THR A 177 -9.55 5.98 15.75
N MET A 178 -8.81 7.00 16.20
CA MET A 178 -7.61 7.48 15.50
C MET A 178 -6.34 6.73 15.87
N THR A 179 -6.24 6.27 17.11
CA THR A 179 -5.05 5.55 17.59
C THR A 179 -5.21 4.04 17.55
N GLY A 180 -6.45 3.54 17.46
CA GLY A 180 -6.76 2.13 17.67
C GLY A 180 -6.72 1.69 19.13
N MET A 181 -6.56 2.63 20.08
CA MET A 181 -6.59 2.33 21.50
C MET A 181 -8.01 1.97 21.93
N GLU A 182 -8.16 0.84 22.61
CA GLU A 182 -9.49 0.32 22.97
C GLU A 182 -10.09 1.04 24.17
N GLU A 183 -9.25 1.55 25.05
CA GLU A 183 -9.62 2.01 26.38
C GLU A 183 -9.11 3.43 26.61
N THR A 184 -10.01 4.39 26.84
CA THR A 184 -9.66 5.81 27.01
C THR A 184 -10.40 6.42 28.19
N ALA A 185 -9.70 7.23 28.98
CA ALA A 185 -10.24 8.01 30.07
C ALA A 185 -9.89 9.50 29.90
N VAL A 186 -10.83 10.37 30.25
CA VAL A 186 -10.63 11.81 30.40
C VAL A 186 -10.82 12.13 31.87
N ILE A 187 -9.74 12.57 32.51
CA ILE A 187 -9.66 12.85 33.94
C ILE A 187 -9.45 14.35 34.13
N GLN A 188 -10.29 14.96 34.96
CA GLN A 188 -10.13 16.31 35.45
C GLN A 188 -9.46 16.26 36.83
N LEU A 189 -8.40 17.03 37.00
CA LEU A 189 -7.65 17.19 38.24
C LEU A 189 -8.00 18.56 38.83
N ARG A 190 -8.49 18.58 40.07
CA ARG A 190 -8.85 19.81 40.79
C ARG A 190 -8.47 19.69 42.25
N ASP A 191 -7.69 20.63 42.79
CA ASP A 191 -7.32 20.70 44.21
C ASP A 191 -6.74 19.39 44.81
N GLY A 192 -6.13 18.54 43.97
CA GLY A 192 -5.59 17.23 44.36
C GLY A 192 -6.57 16.07 44.27
N ASP A 193 -7.83 16.32 43.94
CA ASP A 193 -8.82 15.30 43.60
C ASP A 193 -8.83 15.04 42.08
N ALA A 194 -9.07 13.79 41.70
CA ALA A 194 -9.19 13.35 40.32
C ALA A 194 -10.61 12.86 40.04
N VAL A 195 -11.28 13.48 39.07
CA VAL A 195 -12.65 13.16 38.65
C VAL A 195 -12.63 12.67 37.21
N ALA A 196 -13.20 11.51 36.95
CA ALA A 196 -13.36 11.01 35.59
C ALA A 196 -14.56 11.68 34.91
N LEU A 197 -14.32 12.51 33.90
CA LEU A 197 -15.35 13.10 33.04
C LEU A 197 -15.91 12.06 32.06
N ALA A 198 -15.03 11.20 31.55
CA ALA A 198 -15.39 10.03 30.75
C ALA A 198 -14.37 8.91 31.01
N ASN A 199 -14.80 7.66 31.09
CA ASN A 199 -13.89 6.54 31.33
C ASN A 199 -14.39 5.26 30.68
N THR A 200 -13.62 4.71 29.75
CA THR A 200 -13.84 3.38 29.17
C THR A 200 -12.77 2.37 29.57
N VAL A 201 -11.78 2.78 30.36
CA VAL A 201 -10.67 1.94 30.84
C VAL A 201 -11.17 0.89 31.84
N ARG A 202 -10.77 -0.36 31.60
CA ARG A 202 -11.13 -1.53 32.42
C ARG A 202 -9.89 -2.33 32.80
N THR A 203 -8.87 -2.31 31.97
CA THR A 203 -7.61 -3.03 32.17
C THR A 203 -6.76 -2.42 33.28
N VAL A 204 -6.86 -1.10 33.47
CA VAL A 204 -6.12 -0.36 34.49
C VAL A 204 -7.09 0.11 35.59
N PRO A 205 -6.75 -0.08 36.89
CA PRO A 205 -7.54 0.46 38.00
C PRO A 205 -7.70 1.98 37.93
N VAL A 206 -8.85 2.49 38.35
CA VAL A 206 -9.21 3.92 38.25
C VAL A 206 -8.24 4.81 39.04
N ASP A 207 -7.75 4.35 40.18
CA ASP A 207 -6.75 5.02 41.00
C ASP A 207 -5.40 5.14 40.29
N VAL A 208 -4.99 4.11 39.55
CA VAL A 208 -3.76 4.14 38.74
C VAL A 208 -3.93 5.06 37.53
N VAL A 209 -5.11 5.09 36.90
CA VAL A 209 -5.42 6.05 35.82
C VAL A 209 -5.36 7.50 36.34
N ALA A 210 -5.87 7.75 37.54
CA ALA A 210 -5.77 9.07 38.19
C ALA A 210 -4.32 9.44 38.53
N GLU A 211 -3.52 8.49 39.03
CA GLU A 211 -2.09 8.69 39.28
C GLU A 211 -1.33 9.00 37.99
N PHE A 212 -1.65 8.31 36.89
CA PHE A 212 -1.09 8.61 35.58
C PHE A 212 -1.45 10.05 35.18
N ALA A 213 -2.74 10.43 35.27
CA ALA A 213 -3.18 11.78 34.91
C ALA A 213 -2.38 12.84 35.69
N GLN A 214 -2.18 12.60 36.98
CA GLN A 214 -1.37 13.45 37.85
C GLN A 214 0.11 13.50 37.43
N ALA A 215 0.69 12.38 37.01
CA ALA A 215 2.09 12.31 36.55
C ALA A 215 2.32 13.09 35.25
N VAL A 216 1.32 13.14 34.36
CA VAL A 216 1.44 13.80 33.05
C VAL A 216 0.87 15.22 33.00
N ARG A 217 0.27 15.72 34.07
CA ARG A 217 -0.34 17.07 34.10
C ARG A 217 0.59 18.21 33.69
N ALA A 218 1.90 18.04 33.86
CA ALA A 218 2.92 19.04 33.51
C ALA A 218 3.39 18.95 32.06
N GLN A 219 2.79 18.07 31.24
CA GLN A 219 3.03 18.04 29.79
C GLN A 219 2.53 19.33 29.14
N GLU A 220 3.11 19.67 27.99
CA GLU A 220 2.65 20.82 27.20
C GLU A 220 1.20 20.60 26.77
N GLN A 221 0.33 21.57 27.08
CA GLN A 221 -1.07 21.51 26.69
C GLN A 221 -1.20 21.37 25.16
N GLY A 222 -2.06 20.47 24.72
CA GLY A 222 -2.29 20.20 23.31
C GLY A 222 -1.30 19.23 22.67
N ALA A 223 -0.16 18.94 23.31
CA ALA A 223 0.77 17.93 22.83
C ALA A 223 0.24 16.52 23.16
N VAL A 224 0.29 15.63 22.18
CA VAL A 224 -0.06 14.22 22.34
C VAL A 224 1.22 13.42 22.50
N ILE A 225 1.35 12.66 23.57
CA ILE A 225 2.56 11.90 23.90
C ILE A 225 2.25 10.42 23.84
N VAL A 226 2.98 9.69 22.98
CA VAL A 226 3.02 8.23 22.97
C VAL A 226 4.09 7.78 23.98
N HIS A 227 3.70 6.91 24.91
CA HIS A 227 4.59 6.42 25.96
C HIS A 227 5.08 5.03 25.61
N ASP A 228 6.39 4.86 25.61
CA ASP A 228 7.03 3.55 25.64
C ASP A 228 7.25 3.11 27.09
N ARG A 229 7.43 1.80 27.31
CA ARG A 229 7.86 1.32 28.63
C ARG A 229 9.29 1.77 28.96
N PRO A 230 9.59 2.10 30.23
CA PRO A 230 8.69 2.10 31.38
C PRO A 230 7.74 3.31 31.40
N PHE A 231 6.48 3.05 31.76
CA PHE A 231 5.47 4.10 31.91
C PHE A 231 5.71 4.99 33.14
N PRO A 232 5.11 6.19 33.21
CA PRO A 232 5.22 7.08 34.37
C PRO A 232 4.68 6.51 35.69
N VAL A 233 3.80 5.51 35.60
CA VAL A 233 3.18 4.81 36.74
C VAL A 233 3.24 3.29 36.54
N ASP A 234 2.96 2.52 37.59
CA ASP A 234 2.96 1.05 37.53
C ASP A 234 1.67 0.52 36.88
N ILE A 235 1.74 0.23 35.58
CA ILE A 235 0.61 -0.25 34.78
C ILE A 235 0.75 -1.76 34.58
N PRO A 236 -0.36 -2.54 34.62
CA PRO A 236 -0.34 -3.97 34.36
C PRO A 236 0.45 -4.37 33.12
N GLU A 237 1.16 -5.50 33.19
CA GLU A 237 1.96 -5.99 32.07
C GLU A 237 1.16 -6.28 30.80
N SER A 238 -0.17 -6.42 30.90
CA SER A 238 -1.06 -6.59 29.77
C SER A 238 -1.19 -5.37 28.88
N VAL A 239 -0.92 -4.15 29.38
CA VAL A 239 -0.98 -2.93 28.58
C VAL A 239 0.28 -2.80 27.75
N THR A 240 0.15 -2.85 26.42
CA THR A 240 1.30 -2.78 25.51
C THR A 240 1.72 -1.33 25.27
N ASP A 241 0.74 -0.47 24.98
CA ASP A 241 0.97 0.91 24.54
C ASP A 241 0.05 1.88 25.28
N CYS A 242 0.52 3.12 25.45
CA CYS A 242 -0.22 4.19 26.10
C CYS A 242 -0.02 5.53 25.41
N VAL A 243 -1.07 6.34 25.33
CA VAL A 243 -1.05 7.72 24.83
C VAL A 243 -1.66 8.64 25.87
N SER A 244 -1.06 9.81 26.10
CA SER A 244 -1.66 10.86 26.92
C SER A 244 -1.65 12.21 26.22
N ALA A 245 -2.55 13.10 26.63
CA ALA A 245 -2.47 14.52 26.29
C ALA A 245 -3.10 15.37 27.40
N VAL A 246 -2.53 16.54 27.65
CA VAL A 246 -3.17 17.58 28.47
C VAL A 246 -4.11 18.36 27.56
N VAL A 247 -5.42 18.24 27.80
CA VAL A 247 -6.46 18.88 26.99
C VAL A 247 -6.65 20.33 27.37
N LEU A 248 -6.73 20.61 28.66
CA LEU A 248 -6.89 21.96 29.20
C LEU A 248 -6.05 22.05 30.47
N ASP A 249 -5.24 23.10 30.57
CA ASP A 249 -4.54 23.47 31.79
C ASP A 249 -4.96 24.89 32.16
N ASP A 250 -5.73 25.02 33.24
CA ASP A 250 -6.18 26.28 33.82
C ASP A 250 -5.64 26.43 35.25
N GLU A 251 -5.73 27.61 35.86
CA GLU A 251 -5.06 27.88 37.15
C GLU A 251 -5.46 26.90 38.28
N ASP A 252 -6.71 26.43 38.29
CA ASP A 252 -7.27 25.57 39.34
C ASP A 252 -7.62 24.14 38.86
N GLU A 253 -7.61 23.89 37.55
CA GLU A 253 -8.07 22.63 36.96
C GLU A 253 -7.24 22.20 35.75
N THR A 254 -6.79 20.94 35.73
CA THR A 254 -6.13 20.34 34.56
C THR A 254 -6.93 19.15 34.05
N THR A 255 -7.35 19.16 32.78
CA THR A 255 -8.01 18.02 32.13
C THR A 255 -7.01 17.25 31.28
N VAL A 256 -6.88 15.95 31.54
CA VAL A 256 -5.97 15.03 30.88
C VAL A 256 -6.76 13.90 30.21
N VAL A 257 -6.36 13.51 29.01
CA VAL A 257 -6.80 12.27 28.36
C VAL A 257 -5.69 11.22 28.43
N ILE A 258 -6.06 9.99 28.74
CA ILE A 258 -5.17 8.81 28.77
C ILE A 258 -5.86 7.71 27.98
N SER A 259 -5.13 7.09 27.08
CA SER A 259 -5.60 6.02 26.22
C SER A 259 -4.61 4.86 26.30
N VAL A 260 -5.12 3.64 26.49
CA VAL A 260 -4.35 2.42 26.68
C VAL A 260 -4.90 1.30 25.80
N THR A 261 -4.04 0.33 25.50
CA THR A 261 -4.40 -0.87 24.74
C THR A 261 -3.67 -2.09 25.27
N THR A 262 -4.28 -3.26 25.11
CA THR A 262 -3.62 -4.56 25.34
C THR A 262 -3.12 -5.22 24.06
N ASP A 263 -3.49 -4.66 22.91
CA ASP A 263 -3.03 -5.09 21.60
C ASP A 263 -1.89 -4.20 21.13
N GLU A 264 -0.90 -4.79 20.45
CA GLU A 264 0.23 -4.04 19.90
C GLU A 264 -0.29 -3.06 18.83
N THR A 265 -0.23 -1.77 19.15
CA THR A 265 -0.67 -0.69 18.25
C THR A 265 0.46 0.28 18.03
N THR A 266 0.54 0.83 16.81
CA THR A 266 1.53 1.86 16.50
C THR A 266 0.81 3.14 16.16
N VAL A 267 0.98 4.17 16.99
CA VAL A 267 0.50 5.52 16.70
C VAL A 267 1.53 6.23 15.84
N GLY A 268 1.18 6.50 14.58
CA GLY A 268 2.05 7.22 13.66
C GLY A 268 2.10 8.72 13.96
N GLU A 269 3.17 9.40 13.54
CA GLU A 269 3.31 10.86 13.68
C GLU A 269 2.14 11.64 13.05
N GLU A 270 1.55 11.11 11.97
CA GLU A 270 0.38 11.73 11.32
C GLU A 270 -0.85 11.70 12.23
N ASP A 271 -1.09 10.56 12.90
CA ASP A 271 -2.23 10.39 13.81
C ASP A 271 -2.06 11.25 15.06
N GLN A 272 -0.83 11.33 15.58
CA GLN A 272 -0.46 12.21 16.69
C GLN A 272 -0.79 13.68 16.37
N LYS A 273 -0.35 14.21 15.22
CA LYS A 273 -0.62 15.60 14.81
C LYS A 273 -2.11 15.90 14.62
N LEU A 274 -2.85 14.94 14.08
CA LEU A 274 -4.29 15.10 13.91
C LEU A 274 -5.01 15.10 15.28
N LEU A 275 -4.55 14.30 16.24
CA LEU A 275 -5.05 14.31 17.61
C LEU A 275 -4.69 15.61 18.33
N GLU A 276 -3.48 16.15 18.17
CA GLU A 276 -3.09 17.45 18.73
C GLU A 276 -4.06 18.57 18.28
N LEU A 277 -4.47 18.54 17.01
CA LEU A 277 -5.46 19.47 16.47
C LEU A 277 -6.84 19.28 17.11
N LEU A 278 -7.27 18.04 17.37
CA LEU A 278 -8.52 17.75 18.08
C LEU A 278 -8.48 18.16 19.55
N VAL A 279 -7.37 17.88 20.24
CA VAL A 279 -7.14 18.27 21.64
C VAL A 279 -7.17 19.79 21.76
N SER A 280 -6.58 20.52 20.81
CA SER A 280 -6.66 21.98 20.73
C SER A 280 -8.11 22.48 20.59
N HIS A 281 -8.92 21.86 19.72
CA HIS A 281 -10.34 22.21 19.61
C HIS A 281 -11.14 21.89 20.88
N ALA A 282 -10.85 20.75 21.53
CA ALA A 282 -11.47 20.37 22.80
C ALA A 282 -11.12 21.37 23.90
N SER A 283 -9.86 21.79 23.99
CA SER A 283 -9.37 22.81 24.91
C SER A 283 -10.17 24.11 24.83
N VAL A 284 -10.30 24.66 23.62
CA VAL A 284 -11.03 25.91 23.37
C VAL A 284 -12.50 25.78 23.77
N ARG A 285 -13.13 24.63 23.47
CA ARG A 285 -14.53 24.40 23.82
C ARG A 285 -14.72 24.26 25.33
N MET A 286 -13.90 23.45 26.00
CA MET A 286 -13.95 23.27 27.45
C MET A 286 -13.75 24.60 28.18
N ALA A 287 -12.75 25.39 27.80
CA ALA A 287 -12.51 26.71 28.38
C ALA A 287 -13.71 27.67 28.19
N THR A 288 -14.41 27.57 27.04
CA THR A 288 -15.62 28.38 26.78
C THR A 288 -16.79 27.96 27.67
N LEU A 289 -17.00 26.65 27.83
CA LEU A 289 -18.07 26.10 28.67
C LEU A 289 -17.82 26.40 30.15
N ASN A 290 -16.59 26.25 30.64
CA ASN A 290 -16.24 26.59 32.03
C ASN A 290 -16.53 28.06 32.34
N ARG A 291 -16.17 28.97 31.41
CA ARG A 291 -16.48 30.41 31.58
C ARG A 291 -17.97 30.70 31.59
N GLN A 292 -18.75 30.02 30.74
CA GLN A 292 -20.21 30.17 30.72
C GLN A 292 -20.86 29.71 32.03
N SER A 293 -20.43 28.56 32.56
CA SER A 293 -20.91 28.07 33.85
C SER A 293 -20.56 29.03 35.01
N ALA A 294 -19.36 29.60 35.02
CA ALA A 294 -18.97 30.59 36.03
C ALA A 294 -19.82 31.88 35.95
N ASP A 295 -20.11 32.36 34.74
CA ASP A 295 -20.97 33.55 34.53
C ASP A 295 -22.43 33.29 34.94
N GLU A 296 -22.96 32.08 34.69
CA GLU A 296 -24.30 31.67 35.13
C GLU A 296 -24.40 31.60 36.67
N GLU A 297 -23.37 31.11 37.36
CA GLU A 297 -23.30 31.10 38.82
C GLU A 297 -23.25 32.52 39.42
N LEU A 298 -22.58 33.46 38.75
CA LEU A 298 -22.47 34.86 39.18
C LEU A 298 -23.73 35.69 38.95
N THR A 299 -24.51 35.37 37.90
CA THR A 299 -25.72 36.12 37.50
C THR A 299 -27.02 35.53 38.04
N GLY A 300 -26.99 34.32 38.59
CA GLY A 300 -28.12 33.61 39.19
C GLY A 300 -28.43 33.93 40.66
N GLN A 301 -27.80 34.95 41.26
CA GLN A 301 -28.15 35.50 42.59
C GLN A 301 -29.09 36.70 42.50
#